data_AF-A0AAE1PNJ7-F1
#
_entry.id   AF-A0AAE1PNJ7-F1
#
_cell.length_a   1.000
_cell.length_b   1.000
_cell.length_c   1.000
_cell.angle_alpha   90.00
_cell.angle_beta   90.00
_cell.angle_gamma   90.00
#
_symmetry.space_group_name_H-M   'P 1'
#
loop_
_entity.id
_entity.type
_entity.pdbx_description
1 polymer ?
#
loop_
_entity_poly.entity_id
_entity_poly.type
_entity_poly.pdbx_seq_one_letter_code
_entity_poly.pdbx_strand_id
1 'polypeptide(L)'
;MIVVSSSTPTVVTHVPYLIVGAGTTSVAAFRAIKARDAKAKVLIVSAEGENPYMRPPLSKELWYTDEKEAAKTLRFKQWNGKERR
;
A
#
# COMPACT_ATOMS: atom_id res chain seq x y z
N MET A 1 -0.65 -11.00 2.43
CA MET A 1 -0.72 -10.14 1.24
C MET A 1 0.48 -10.51 0.41
N ILE A 2 0.28 -11.20 -0.71
CA ILE A 2 1.38 -11.43 -1.64
C ILE A 2 1.36 -10.21 -2.55
N VAL A 3 2.31 -9.29 -2.34
CA VAL A 3 2.59 -8.22 -3.29
C VAL A 3 3.65 -8.80 -4.22
N VAL A 4 3.25 -9.12 -5.45
CA VAL A 4 4.23 -9.53 -6.46
C VAL A 4 4.82 -8.25 -7.03
N SER A 5 5.99 -7.87 -6.50
CA SER A 5 6.84 -6.85 -7.13
C SER A 5 7.56 -7.47 -8.32
N SER A 6 7.87 -6.65 -9.33
CA SER A 6 8.24 -7.02 -10.71
C SER A 6 9.53 -7.85 -10.87
N SER A 7 10.22 -8.24 -9.79
CA SER A 7 11.55 -8.84 -9.87
C SER A 7 11.60 -10.37 -9.81
N THR A 8 10.49 -11.09 -9.65
CA THR A 8 10.44 -12.56 -9.90
C THR A 8 8.99 -13.05 -9.92
N PRO A 9 8.46 -13.54 -11.05
CA PRO A 9 7.10 -14.02 -11.08
C PRO A 9 7.12 -15.50 -10.67
N THR A 10 7.00 -15.80 -9.38
CA THR A 10 6.25 -17.01 -9.00
C THR A 10 4.80 -16.75 -9.41
N VAL A 11 4.50 -17.03 -10.69
CA VAL A 11 3.15 -16.87 -11.25
C VAL A 11 2.27 -17.88 -10.54
N VAL A 12 1.47 -17.37 -9.59
CA VAL A 12 0.38 -18.15 -9.03
C VAL A 12 -0.63 -18.34 -10.15
N THR A 13 -0.86 -19.59 -10.58
CA THR A 13 -1.76 -19.91 -11.69
C THR A 13 -3.24 -19.68 -11.34
N HIS A 14 -3.58 -19.69 -10.06
CA HIS A 14 -4.94 -19.49 -9.58
C HIS A 14 -4.98 -18.83 -8.19
N VAL A 15 -5.87 -17.86 -8.01
CA VAL A 15 -6.17 -17.23 -6.72
C VAL A 15 -7.67 -16.93 -6.59
N PRO A 16 -8.29 -17.15 -5.42
CA PRO A 16 -9.71 -16.86 -5.21
C PRO A 16 -10.08 -15.37 -5.37
N TYR A 17 -9.19 -14.47 -4.95
CA TYR A 17 -9.39 -13.03 -5.05
C TYR A 17 -8.16 -12.37 -5.68
N LEU A 18 -8.34 -11.83 -6.89
CA LEU A 18 -7.36 -11.00 -7.58
C LEU A 18 -7.81 -9.54 -7.56
N ILE A 19 -6.95 -8.65 -7.08
CA ILE A 19 -7.18 -7.20 -7.11
C ILE A 19 -6.13 -6.58 -8.04
N VAL A 20 -6.58 -5.81 -9.03
CA VAL A 20 -5.71 -5.09 -9.96
C VAL A 20 -5.60 -3.63 -9.54
N GLY A 21 -4.36 -3.17 -9.35
CA GLY A 21 -3.97 -1.88 -8.79
C GLY A 21 -3.68 -1.95 -7.28
N ALA A 22 -2.70 -1.18 -6.80
CA ALA A 22 -2.32 -1.05 -5.38
C ALA A 22 -2.74 0.30 -4.77
N GLY A 23 -3.94 0.80 -5.12
CA GLY A 23 -4.46 2.06 -4.58
C GLY A 23 -5.17 1.91 -3.22
N THR A 24 -5.72 3.02 -2.71
CA THR A 24 -6.52 3.05 -1.48
C THR A 24 -7.75 2.13 -1.56
N THR A 25 -8.40 2.07 -2.73
CA THR A 25 -9.53 1.18 -3.00
C THR A 25 -9.15 -0.29 -2.80
N SER A 26 -7.97 -0.69 -3.29
CA SER A 26 -7.47 -2.06 -3.17
C SER A 26 -7.20 -2.44 -1.72
N VAL A 27 -6.66 -1.52 -0.92
CA VAL A 27 -6.48 -1.71 0.53
C VAL A 27 -7.82 -1.87 1.25
N ALA A 28 -8.83 -1.06 0.88
CA ALA A 28 -10.17 -1.17 1.45
C ALA A 28 -10.84 -2.51 1.09
N ALA A 29 -10.76 -2.92 -0.17
CA ALA A 29 -11.27 -4.21 -0.64
C ALA A 29 -10.59 -5.38 0.05
N PHE A 30 -9.25 -5.37 0.15
CA PHE A 30 -8.48 -6.38 0.88
C PHE A 30 -8.93 -6.49 2.34
N ARG A 31 -9.10 -5.36 3.03
CA ARG A 31 -9.58 -5.32 4.43
C ARG A 31 -10.99 -5.89 4.55
N ALA A 32 -11.90 -5.52 3.65
CA ALA A 32 -13.28 -6.01 3.66
C ALA A 32 -13.35 -7.54 3.44
N ILE A 33 -12.56 -8.07 2.49
CA ILE A 33 -12.44 -9.51 2.25
C ILE A 33 -11.91 -10.20 3.49
N LYS A 34 -10.81 -9.71 4.07
CA LYS A 34 -10.18 -10.30 5.26
C LYS A 34 -11.03 -10.23 6.52
N ALA A 35 -11.85 -9.19 6.66
CA ALA A 35 -12.80 -9.08 7.76
C ALA A 35 -13.92 -10.12 7.68
N ARG A 36 -14.33 -10.51 6.47
CA ARG A 36 -15.35 -11.55 6.24
C ARG A 36 -14.77 -12.96 6.25
N ASP A 37 -13.58 -13.12 5.69
CA ASP A 37 -12.85 -14.40 5.64
C ASP A 37 -11.36 -14.17 5.96
N ALA A 38 -10.98 -14.53 7.19
CA ALA A 38 -9.60 -14.41 7.64
C ALA A 38 -8.63 -15.29 6.84
N LYS A 39 -9.09 -16.42 6.29
CA LYS A 39 -8.27 -17.38 5.53
C LYS A 39 -8.21 -17.08 4.03
N ALA A 40 -8.97 -16.08 3.55
CA ALA A 40 -8.98 -15.68 2.15
C ALA A 40 -7.57 -15.47 1.58
N LYS A 41 -7.27 -16.11 0.45
CA LYS A 41 -6.04 -15.86 -0.32
C LYS A 41 -6.32 -14.74 -1.31
N VAL A 42 -5.67 -13.59 -1.08
CA VAL A 42 -5.85 -12.39 -1.90
C VAL A 42 -4.50 -12.01 -2.51
N LEU A 43 -4.47 -11.86 -3.83
CA LEU A 43 -3.34 -11.37 -4.62
C LEU A 43 -3.63 -9.95 -5.10
N ILE A 44 -2.70 -9.04 -4.88
CA ILE A 44 -2.78 -7.67 -5.39
C ILE A 44 -1.65 -7.49 -6.42
N VAL A 45 -2.02 -7.09 -7.64
CA VAL A 45 -1.07 -6.84 -8.73
C VAL A 45 -1.08 -5.36 -9.04
N SER A 46 0.09 -4.74 -9.10
CA SER A 46 0.25 -3.31 -9.41
C SER A 46 1.38 -3.11 -10.39
N ALA A 47 1.28 -2.06 -11.21
CA ALA A 47 2.39 -1.59 -12.04
C ALA A 47 3.39 -0.74 -11.24
N GLU A 48 2.97 -0.16 -10.12
CA GLU A 48 3.85 0.56 -9.20
C GLU A 48 4.72 -0.43 -8.40
N GLY A 49 6.02 -0.17 -8.29
CA GLY A 49 6.97 -1.00 -7.52
C GLY A 49 6.86 -0.82 -6.00
N GLU A 50 6.08 0.16 -5.56
CA GLU A 50 5.84 0.47 -4.16
C GLU A 50 4.65 -0.31 -3.60
N ASN A 51 4.71 -0.62 -2.30
CA ASN A 51 3.58 -1.17 -1.57
C ASN A 51 2.42 -0.14 -1.51
N PRO A 52 1.16 -0.57 -1.34
CA PRO A 52 0.04 0.38 -1.23
C PRO A 52 0.28 1.45 -0.16
N TYR A 53 0.24 2.73 -0.54
CA TYR A 53 0.51 3.88 0.33
C TYR A 53 -0.63 4.92 0.28
N MET A 54 -0.61 5.85 1.25
CA MET A 54 -1.54 6.98 1.27
C MET A 54 -1.03 8.11 0.36
N ARG A 55 -1.82 8.51 -0.64
CA ARG A 55 -1.49 9.65 -1.52
C ARG A 55 -1.64 11.04 -0.87
N PRO A 56 -2.61 11.33 0.01
CA PRO A 56 -2.82 12.68 0.54
C PRO A 56 -1.61 13.36 1.19
N PRO A 57 -0.73 12.65 1.94
CA PRO A 57 0.48 13.22 2.52
C PRO A 57 1.53 13.67 1.50
N LEU A 58 1.52 13.12 0.29
CA LEU A 58 2.48 13.46 -0.77
C LEU A 58 2.38 14.92 -1.25
N SER A 59 1.25 15.59 -1.03
CA SER A 59 1.05 17.00 -1.37
C SER A 59 0.79 17.90 -0.15
N LYS A 60 0.96 17.36 1.06
CA LYS A 60 0.66 18.06 2.32
C LYS A 60 1.79 17.86 3.33
N GLU A 61 1.61 16.97 4.31
CA GLU A 61 2.49 16.84 5.47
C GLU A 61 3.97 16.63 5.10
N LEU A 62 4.27 15.92 4.01
CA LEU A 62 5.64 15.72 3.54
C LEU A 62 6.34 17.00 3.05
N TRP A 63 5.58 18.06 2.73
CA TRP A 63 6.13 19.36 2.34
C TRP A 63 6.36 20.30 3.53
N TYR A 64 5.81 19.97 4.70
CA TYR A 64 5.89 20.80 5.92
C TYR A 64 6.86 20.23 6.96
N THR A 65 7.87 19.47 6.51
CA THR A 65 8.92 18.91 7.36
C THR A 65 10.29 19.44 6.98
N ASP A 66 11.12 19.78 7.97
CA ASP A 66 12.53 20.16 7.77
C ASP A 66 13.43 18.93 7.53
N GLU A 67 12.88 17.73 7.67
CA GLU A 67 13.60 16.47 7.51
C GLU A 67 13.78 16.11 6.03
N LYS A 68 14.98 16.39 5.49
CA LYS A 68 15.33 16.16 4.07
C LYS A 68 15.16 14.70 3.61
N GLU A 69 15.21 13.75 4.53
CA GLU A 69 15.08 12.32 4.24
C GLU A 69 13.63 11.81 4.31
N ALA A 70 12.68 12.65 4.72
CA ALA A 70 11.25 12.30 4.79
C ALA A 70 10.69 11.89 3.41
N ALA A 71 11.13 12.56 2.34
CA ALA A 71 10.72 12.23 0.97
C ALA A 71 11.17 10.82 0.52
N LYS A 72 12.31 10.33 1.01
CA LYS A 72 12.82 9.00 0.67
C LYS A 72 12.17 7.90 1.50
N THR A 73 11.87 8.20 2.77
CA THR A 73 11.29 7.22 3.71
C THR A 73 9.77 7.18 3.65
N LEU A 74 9.13 8.17 3.03
CA LEU A 74 7.67 8.40 3.03
C LEU A 74 7.09 8.48 4.45
N ARG A 75 7.91 8.88 5.43
CA ARG A 75 7.48 9.10 6.80
C ARG A 75 7.17 10.57 6.99
N PHE A 76 6.04 10.86 7.61
CA PHE A 76 5.61 12.24 7.86
C PHE A 76 4.99 12.37 9.25
N LYS A 77 5.14 13.58 9.81
CA LYS A 77 4.43 13.98 11.03
C LYS A 77 3.08 14.56 10.64
N GLN A 78 2.03 14.05 11.25
CA GLN A 78 0.71 14.67 11.18
C GLN A 78 0.71 15.99 11.93
N TRP A 79 -0.29 16.82 11.66
CA TRP A 79 -0.53 18.08 12.38
C TRP A 79 -0.66 17.92 13.90
N ASN A 80 -1.01 16.71 14.37
CA ASN A 80 -1.09 16.36 15.79
C ASN A 80 0.25 15.85 16.39
N GLY A 81 1.36 15.93 15.64
CA GLY A 81 2.69 15.47 16.03
C GLY A 81 2.94 13.96 15.92
N LYS A 82 1.93 13.14 15.59
CA LYS A 82 2.10 11.68 15.43
C LYS A 82 2.71 11.34 14.08
N GLU A 83 3.63 10.38 14.07
CA GLU A 83 4.25 9.88 12.84
C GLU A 83 3.40 8.81 12.14
N ARG A 84 3.41 8.83 10.80
CA ARG A 84 2.84 7.79 9.94
C ARG A 84 3.68 7.54 8.69
N ARG A 85 3.35 6.42 8.03
CA ARG A 85 3.81 5.98 6.72
C ARG A 85 2.59 5.55 5.89
#